data_AF-A0A8T7I9Q7-F1
#
_entry.id   AF-A0A8T7I9Q7-F1
#
_cell.length_a   1.000
_cell.length_b   1.000
_cell.length_c   1.000
_cell.angle_alpha   90.00
_cell.angle_beta   90.00
_cell.angle_gamma   90.00
#
_symmetry.space_group_name_H-M   'P 1'
#
loop_
_entity.id
_entity.type
_entity.pdbx_description
1 polymer ?
#
loop_
_entity_poly.entity_id
_entity_poly.type
_entity_poly.pdbx_seq_one_letter_code
_entity_poly.pdbx_strand_id
1 'polypeptide(L)'
;MAPRQSTLEKLDSIIDETKQYDAMVEQQQWSELNDLANKRQKTLEEVFQEPIDATVRQLILDRVEALIKLDKAIRAKISQVQKSLSAEVIDFASRSKAAKKYQQVENGR
;
A
#
# COMPACT_ATOMS: atom_id res chain seq x y z
N MET A 1 24.30 -12.19 6.09
CA MET A 1 22.98 -12.02 6.73
C MET A 1 22.54 -10.59 6.46
N ALA A 2 21.54 -10.37 5.60
CA ALA A 2 20.99 -9.02 5.40
C ALA A 2 20.28 -8.58 6.69
N PRO A 3 20.43 -7.33 7.14
CA PRO A 3 19.76 -6.85 8.34
C PRO A 3 18.25 -7.00 8.14
N ARG A 4 17.57 -7.63 9.10
CA ARG A 4 16.10 -7.66 9.13
C ARG A 4 15.66 -6.21 9.34
N GLN A 5 15.23 -5.55 8.25
CA GLN A 5 14.57 -4.24 8.35
C GLN A 5 13.37 -4.38 9.28
N SER A 6 13.22 -3.43 10.20
CA SER A 6 12.09 -3.38 11.12
C SER A 6 10.78 -3.25 10.34
N THR A 7 9.68 -3.82 10.84
CA THR A 7 8.34 -3.68 10.26
C THR A 7 7.97 -2.23 9.99
N LEU A 8 8.39 -1.30 10.86
CA LEU A 8 8.21 0.14 10.65
C LEU A 8 8.95 0.67 9.43
N GLU A 9 10.22 0.27 9.22
CA GLU A 9 11.01 0.70 8.07
C GLU A 9 10.42 0.19 6.75
N LYS A 10 9.87 -1.04 6.76
CA LYS A 10 9.16 -1.60 5.60
C LYS A 10 7.91 -0.77 5.28
N LEU A 11 7.14 -0.40 6.30
CA LEU A 11 5.94 0.43 6.13
C LEU A 11 6.28 1.84 5.67
N ASP A 12 7.33 2.45 6.20
CA ASP A 12 7.82 3.76 5.75
C ASP A 12 8.28 3.71 4.29
N SER A 13 9.02 2.68 3.91
CA SER A 13 9.40 2.45 2.50
C SER A 13 8.17 2.32 1.60
N ILE A 14 7.15 1.56 2.02
CA ILE A 14 5.90 1.42 1.26
C ILE A 14 5.18 2.76 1.13
N ILE A 15 5.15 3.59 2.18
CA ILE A 15 4.54 4.93 2.13
C ILE A 15 5.26 5.80 1.10
N ASP A 16 6.59 5.82 1.12
CA ASP A 16 7.37 6.64 0.19
C ASP A 16 7.25 6.15 -1.26
N GLU A 17 7.25 4.84 -1.49
CA GLU A 17 6.96 4.26 -2.81
C GLU A 17 5.53 4.64 -3.28
N THR A 18 4.55 4.61 -2.36
CA THR A 18 3.14 4.94 -2.69
C THR A 18 2.97 6.42 -3.06
N LYS A 19 3.78 7.33 -2.53
CA LYS A 19 3.75 8.75 -2.96
C LYS A 19 4.13 8.93 -4.43
N GLN A 20 4.96 8.05 -4.98
CA GLN A 20 5.36 8.10 -6.39
C GLN A 20 4.23 7.70 -7.33
N TYR A 21 3.20 7.00 -6.83
CA TYR A 21 2.09 6.52 -7.65
C TYR A 21 1.26 7.68 -8.20
N ASP A 22 1.18 8.79 -7.46
CA ASP A 22 0.49 9.98 -7.94
C ASP A 22 1.08 10.47 -9.27
N ALA A 23 2.40 10.62 -9.32
CA ALA A 23 3.09 11.05 -10.54
C ALA A 23 2.95 10.02 -11.67
N MET A 24 2.97 8.73 -11.35
CA MET A 24 2.80 7.66 -12.35
C MET A 24 1.38 7.59 -12.92
N VAL A 25 0.36 7.86 -12.11
CA VAL A 25 -1.04 7.96 -12.56
C VAL A 25 -1.22 9.14 -13.49
N GLU A 26 -0.62 10.29 -13.17
CA GLU A 26 -0.65 11.48 -14.04
C GLU A 26 0.08 11.23 -15.37
N GLN A 27 1.22 10.54 -15.32
CA GLN A 27 2.01 10.18 -16.51
C GLN A 27 1.47 8.94 -17.23
N GLN A 28 0.37 8.34 -16.77
CA GLN A 28 -0.23 7.12 -17.33
C GLN A 28 0.75 5.93 -17.44
N GLN A 29 1.72 5.86 -16.52
CA GLN A 29 2.70 4.77 -16.43
C GLN A 29 2.07 3.53 -15.78
N TRP A 30 1.01 2.99 -16.40
CA TRP A 30 0.22 1.91 -15.82
C TRP A 30 1.03 0.64 -15.61
N SER A 31 1.95 0.27 -16.51
CA SER A 31 2.77 -0.94 -16.32
C SER A 31 3.68 -0.84 -15.09
N GLU A 32 4.39 0.27 -14.91
CA GLU A 32 5.26 0.47 -13.74
C GLU A 32 4.44 0.57 -12.44
N LEU A 33 3.31 1.27 -12.48
CA LEU A 33 2.36 1.32 -11.37
C LEU A 33 1.87 -0.10 -11.00
N ASN A 34 1.70 -0.99 -11.99
CA ASN A 34 1.29 -2.37 -11.81
C ASN A 34 2.32 -3.15 -10.98
N ASP A 35 3.58 -3.05 -11.41
CA ASP A 35 4.69 -3.78 -10.84
C ASP A 35 5.01 -3.30 -9.43
N LEU A 36 4.97 -1.98 -9.22
CA LEU A 36 5.12 -1.40 -7.89
C LEU A 36 3.96 -1.80 -6.98
N ALA A 37 2.71 -1.75 -7.45
CA ALA A 37 1.56 -2.18 -6.66
C ALA A 37 1.67 -3.66 -6.24
N ASN A 38 2.20 -4.53 -7.13
CA ASN A 38 2.44 -5.93 -6.82
C ASN A 38 3.57 -6.11 -5.79
N LYS A 39 4.70 -5.41 -5.96
CA LYS A 39 5.83 -5.43 -5.03
C LYS A 39 5.37 -4.98 -3.63
N ARG A 40 4.67 -3.85 -3.57
CA ARG A 40 4.10 -3.29 -2.35
C ARG A 40 3.17 -4.28 -1.64
N GLN A 41 2.27 -4.92 -2.39
CA GLN A 41 1.35 -5.90 -1.83
C GLN A 41 2.10 -7.08 -1.20
N LYS A 42 3.16 -7.58 -1.86
CA LYS A 42 4.00 -8.64 -1.31
C LYS A 42 4.69 -8.20 -0.01
N THR A 43 5.26 -7.01 0.04
CA THR A 43 5.91 -6.46 1.24
C THR A 43 4.92 -6.28 2.39
N LEU A 44 3.69 -5.82 2.10
CA LEU A 44 2.63 -5.74 3.10
C LEU A 44 2.26 -7.12 3.66
N GLU A 45 2.18 -8.15 2.80
CA GLU A 45 1.92 -9.51 3.25
C GLU A 45 3.02 -10.06 4.15
N GLU A 46 4.28 -9.75 3.86
CA GLU A 46 5.42 -10.09 4.73
C GLU A 46 5.31 -9.36 6.07
N VAL A 47 5.01 -8.05 6.06
CA VAL A 47 4.81 -7.23 7.26
C VAL A 47 3.69 -7.80 8.14
N PHE A 48 2.57 -8.22 7.56
CA PHE A 48 1.44 -8.78 8.33
C PHE A 48 1.70 -10.19 8.88
N GLN A 49 2.71 -10.90 8.39
CA GLN A 49 3.13 -12.19 8.94
C GLN A 49 4.16 -12.05 10.06
N GLU A 50 4.80 -10.88 10.19
CA GLU A 50 5.77 -10.64 11.24
C GLU A 50 5.08 -10.39 12.60
N PRO A 51 5.61 -10.96 13.70
CA PRO A 51 5.11 -10.67 15.03
C PRO A 51 5.31 -9.18 15.34
N ILE A 52 4.22 -8.49 15.64
CA ILE A 52 4.23 -7.07 15.97
C ILE A 52 4.61 -6.91 17.44
N ASP A 53 5.72 -6.21 17.69
CA ASP A 53 6.12 -5.79 19.04
C ASP A 53 5.11 -4.78 19.60
N ALA A 54 4.64 -5.01 20.83
CA ALA A 54 3.63 -4.19 21.50
C ALA A 54 4.06 -2.72 21.65
N THR A 55 5.36 -2.46 21.76
CA THR A 55 5.94 -1.11 21.94
C THR A 55 5.80 -0.24 20.70
N VAL A 56 5.86 -0.86 19.51
CA VAL A 56 5.76 -0.18 18.21
C VAL A 56 4.42 -0.44 17.52
N ARG A 57 3.54 -1.22 18.14
CA ARG A 57 2.20 -1.54 17.62
C ARG A 57 1.44 -0.29 17.22
N GLN A 58 1.36 0.73 18.09
CA GLN A 58 0.62 1.95 17.78
C GLN A 58 1.21 2.69 16.57
N LEU A 59 2.54 2.78 16.46
CA LEU A 59 3.19 3.40 15.31
C LEU A 59 2.90 2.62 14.02
N ILE A 60 2.90 1.29 14.08
CA ILE A 60 2.53 0.44 12.96
C ILE A 60 1.07 0.68 12.55
N LEU A 61 0.16 0.79 13.51
CA LEU A 61 -1.24 1.12 13.25
C LEU A 61 -1.36 2.48 12.56
N ASP A 62 -0.69 3.51 13.07
CA ASP A 62 -0.69 4.86 12.48
C ASP A 62 -0.15 4.86 11.04
N ARG A 63 0.91 4.09 10.77
CA ARG A 63 1.50 3.94 9.43
C ARG A 63 0.57 3.21 8.46
N VAL A 64 -0.11 2.17 8.92
CA VAL A 64 -1.09 1.47 8.08
C VAL A 64 -2.32 2.33 7.82
N GLU A 65 -2.78 3.12 8.80
CA GLU A 65 -3.85 4.09 8.58
C GLU A 65 -3.47 5.14 7.52
N ALA A 66 -2.23 5.65 7.59
CA ALA A 66 -1.70 6.55 6.57
C ALA A 66 -1.69 5.90 5.17
N LEU A 67 -1.31 4.63 5.08
CA LEU A 67 -1.37 3.86 3.82
C LEU A 67 -2.78 3.69 3.28
N ILE A 68 -3.77 3.42 4.14
CA ILE A 68 -5.17 3.32 3.73
C ILE A 68 -5.69 4.66 3.20
N LYS A 69 -5.29 5.79 3.82
CA LYS A 69 -5.65 7.13 3.33
C LYS A 69 -5.02 7.41 1.97
N LEU A 70 -3.74 7.08 1.78
CA LEU A 70 -3.05 7.21 0.49
C LEU A 70 -3.71 6.35 -0.59
N ASP A 71 -4.07 5.10 -0.27
CA ASP A 71 -4.75 4.19 -1.20
C ASP A 71 -6.08 4.72 -1.69
N LYS A 72 -6.86 5.33 -0.79
CA LYS A 72 -8.14 5.95 -1.14
C LYS A 72 -7.92 7.13 -2.09
N ALA A 73 -6.91 7.96 -1.82
CA ALA A 73 -6.58 9.11 -2.66
C ALA A 73 -6.13 8.68 -4.07
N ILE A 74 -5.22 7.71 -4.16
CA ILE A 74 -4.71 7.17 -5.43
C ILE A 74 -5.84 6.48 -6.20
N ARG A 75 -6.68 5.68 -5.54
CA ARG A 75 -7.84 5.05 -6.20
C ARG A 75 -8.77 6.10 -6.78
N ALA A 76 -9.06 7.19 -6.06
CA ALA A 76 -9.91 8.26 -6.56
C ALA A 76 -9.30 8.92 -7.82
N LYS A 77 -7.99 9.18 -7.82
CA LYS A 77 -7.26 9.69 -8.99
C LYS A 77 -7.30 8.72 -10.17
N ILE A 78 -7.00 7.44 -9.95
CA ILE A 78 -7.07 6.40 -10.98
C ILE A 78 -8.48 6.34 -11.57
N SER A 79 -9.53 6.35 -10.73
CA SER A 79 -10.91 6.34 -11.22
C SER A 79 -11.28 7.61 -12.00
N GLN A 80 -10.72 8.76 -11.65
CA GLN A 80 -10.90 9.99 -12.41
C GLN A 80 -10.23 9.89 -13.79
N VAL A 81 -9.00 9.38 -13.85
CA VAL A 81 -8.27 9.17 -15.10
C VAL A 81 -8.90 8.06 -15.95
N GLN A 82 -9.43 6.99 -15.34
CA GLN A 82 -10.20 5.93 -15.98
C GLN A 82 -11.46 6.45 -16.66
N LYS A 83 -12.20 7.36 -16.02
CA LYS A 83 -13.39 7.95 -16.67
C LYS A 83 -13.05 8.69 -17.96
N SER A 84 -11.81 9.17 -18.09
CA SER A 84 -11.28 9.80 -19.30
C SER A 84 -10.57 8.83 -20.27
N LEU A 85 -10.32 7.58 -19.90
CA LEU A 85 -9.61 6.58 -20.72
C LEU A 85 -10.50 5.37 -21.02
N SER A 86 -10.62 5.01 -22.30
CA SER A 86 -11.49 3.90 -22.75
C SER A 86 -10.88 2.50 -22.60
N ALA A 87 -9.72 2.32 -21.96
CA ALA A 87 -8.99 1.06 -21.97
C ALA A 87 -8.20 0.77 -20.68
N GLU A 88 -8.10 -0.53 -20.38
CA GLU A 88 -7.17 -1.25 -19.51
C GLU A 88 -6.42 -0.41 -18.45
N VAL A 89 -7.12 -0.08 -17.38
CA VAL A 89 -6.50 0.55 -16.21
C VAL A 89 -6.45 -0.46 -15.07
N ILE A 90 -5.37 -0.38 -14.28
CA ILE A 90 -5.18 -1.18 -13.07
C ILE A 90 -6.40 -1.15 -12.16
N ASP A 91 -6.89 -2.34 -11.82
CA ASP A 91 -7.79 -2.52 -10.69
C ASP A 91 -6.99 -2.43 -9.39
N PHE A 92 -6.75 -1.20 -8.95
CA PHE A 92 -6.08 -0.93 -7.66
C PHE A 92 -6.93 -1.42 -6.49
N ALA A 93 -8.25 -1.62 -6.72
CA ALA A 93 -9.16 -1.98 -5.66
C ALA A 93 -8.99 -3.41 -5.16
N SER A 94 -8.71 -4.35 -6.06
CA SER A 94 -8.41 -5.74 -5.70
C SER A 94 -7.05 -5.91 -5.01
N ARG A 95 -6.15 -4.91 -5.14
CA ARG A 95 -4.78 -4.96 -4.61
C ARG A 95 -4.58 -4.26 -3.28
N SER A 96 -5.43 -3.31 -2.91
CA SER A 96 -5.48 -2.78 -1.53
C SER A 96 -6.13 -3.80 -0.57
N LYS A 97 -5.57 -5.02 -0.49
CA LYS A 97 -5.94 -6.05 0.50
C LYS A 97 -5.36 -5.74 1.88
N ALA A 98 -4.44 -4.79 1.97
CA ALA A 98 -3.85 -4.32 3.21
C ALA A 98 -4.92 -3.89 4.23
N ALA A 99 -5.96 -3.18 3.80
CA ALA A 99 -7.05 -2.76 4.67
C ALA A 99 -7.81 -3.94 5.30
N LYS A 100 -8.04 -5.03 4.54
CA LYS A 100 -8.74 -6.22 5.05
C LYS A 100 -7.89 -7.02 6.03
N LYS A 101 -6.60 -7.22 5.73
CA LYS A 101 -5.67 -7.91 6.65
C LYS A 101 -5.41 -7.07 7.91
N TYR A 102 -5.36 -5.75 7.77
CA TYR A 102 -5.24 -4.82 8.90
C TYR A 102 -6.45 -4.87 9.85
N GLN A 103 -7.68 -4.90 9.33
CA GLN A 103 -8.85 -5.09 10.17
C GLN A 103 -8.81 -6.40 10.97
N GLN A 104 -8.12 -7.45 10.50
CA GLN A 104 -7.93 -8.67 11.30
C GLN A 104 -6.90 -8.48 12.41
N VAL A 105 -5.86 -7.67 12.18
CA VAL A 105 -4.88 -7.28 13.21
C VAL A 105 -5.54 -6.38 14.28
N GLU A 106 -6.45 -5.50 13.88
CA GLU A 106 -7.20 -4.60 14.77
C GLU A 106 -8.33 -5.32 15.54
N ASN A 107 -9.05 -6.24 14.88
CA ASN A 107 -10.14 -7.03 15.48
C ASN A 107 -9.69 -8.32 16.18
N GLY A 108 -8.42 -8.71 16.07
CA GLY A 108 -7.80 -9.77 16.88
C GLY A 108 -7.54 -9.33 18.32
N ARG A 109 -8.53 -8.62 18.90
CA ARG A 109 -8.52 -8.01 20.22
C ARG A 109 -9.11 -8.96 21.26
#